data_AF-A0A448MQU3-F1
#
_entry.id   AF-A0A448MQU3-F1
#
_cell.length_a   1.000
_cell.length_b   1.000
_cell.length_c   1.000
_cell.angle_alpha   90.00
_cell.angle_beta   90.00
_cell.angle_gamma   90.00
#
_symmetry.space_group_name_H-M   'P 1'
#
loop_
_entity.id
_entity.type
_entity.pdbx_description
1 polymer ?
#
loop_
_entity_poly.entity_id
_entity_poly.type
_entity_poly.pdbx_seq_one_letter_code
_entity_poly.pdbx_strand_id
1 'polypeptide(L)'
;MSYLGVLIQIAILDIVFSLDSVITAVGMAEHLAVMVLAIIIAVGVMLFAAKTIGDFVDTHPTLKILALAFLILVGISLIAESLDMHISKGYIYFAMGFSVVVEMLNIRMRKLMK
;
A
#
# COMPACT_ATOMS: atom_id res chain seq x y z
N MET A 1 -3.99 -5.83 24.16
CA MET A 1 -3.96 -6.76 23.02
C MET A 1 -2.80 -7.72 23.21
N SER A 2 -3.00 -9.03 23.07
CA SER A 2 -1.90 -10.00 23.10
C SER A 2 -1.01 -9.80 21.86
N TYR A 3 0.32 -9.90 22.01
CA TYR A 3 1.29 -9.86 20.89
C TYR A 3 0.89 -10.81 19.76
N LEU A 4 0.38 -11.99 20.12
CA LEU A 4 -0.07 -13.00 19.18
C LEU A 4 -1.31 -12.57 18.40
N GLY A 5 -2.19 -11.76 19.01
CA GLY A 5 -3.35 -11.16 18.34
C GLY A 5 -2.96 -10.11 17.30
N VAL A 6 -1.94 -9.30 17.57
CA VAL A 6 -1.42 -8.32 16.59
C VAL A 6 -0.78 -9.02 15.40
N LEU A 7 0.00 -10.08 15.65
CA LEU A 7 0.60 -10.90 14.58
C LEU A 7 -0.47 -11.51 13.66
N ILE A 8 -1.53 -12.08 14.24
CA ILE A 8 -2.65 -12.64 13.47
C ILE A 8 -3.33 -11.55 12.63
N GLN A 9 -3.56 -10.36 13.19
CA GLN A 9 -4.18 -9.26 12.46
C GLN A 9 -3.34 -8.80 11.27
N ILE A 10 -2.02 -8.68 11.45
CA ILE A 10 -1.10 -8.32 10.37
C ILE A 10 -1.10 -9.41 9.28
N ALA A 11 -1.07 -10.68 9.66
CA ALA A 11 -1.11 -11.79 8.70
C ALA A 11 -2.41 -11.80 7.87
N ILE A 12 -3.56 -11.55 8.52
CA ILE A 12 -4.85 -11.45 7.82
C ILE A 12 -4.85 -10.26 6.85
N LEU A 13 -4.37 -9.09 7.27
CA LEU A 13 -4.25 -7.92 6.40
C LEU A 13 -3.34 -8.20 5.20
N ASP A 14 -2.19 -8.83 5.42
CA ASP A 14 -1.24 -9.17 4.36
C ASP A 14 -1.83 -10.13 3.32
N ILE A 15 -2.62 -11.12 3.76
CA ILE A 15 -3.34 -12.02 2.84
C ILE A 15 -4.34 -11.24 1.98
N VAL A 16 -5.14 -10.35 2.56
CA VAL A 16 -6.14 -9.58 1.80
C VAL A 16 -5.46 -8.62 0.80
N PHE A 17 -4.41 -7.92 1.23
CA PHE A 17 -3.67 -6.99 0.37
C PHE A 17 -2.88 -7.67 -0.75
N SER A 18 -2.28 -8.84 -0.45
CA SER A 18 -1.56 -9.62 -1.46
C SER A 18 -2.51 -10.21 -2.51
N LEU A 19 -3.71 -10.65 -2.12
CA LEU A 19 -4.70 -11.18 -3.05
C LEU A 19 -5.25 -10.13 -4.02
N ASP A 20 -5.57 -8.91 -3.57
CA ASP A 20 -6.02 -7.82 -4.45
C ASP A 20 -4.99 -7.50 -5.54
N SER A 21 -3.73 -7.33 -5.12
CA SER A 21 -2.63 -6.99 -6.03
C SER A 21 -2.43 -8.07 -7.10
N VAL A 22 -2.55 -9.35 -6.73
CA VAL A 22 -2.46 -10.48 -7.67
C VAL A 22 -3.67 -10.53 -8.60
N ILE A 23 -4.89 -10.45 -8.09
CA ILE A 23 -6.12 -10.53 -8.91
C ILE A 23 -6.16 -9.38 -9.93
N THR A 24 -5.81 -8.17 -9.51
CA THR A 24 -5.73 -7.01 -10.39
C THR A 24 -4.66 -7.20 -11.47
N ALA A 25 -3.49 -7.75 -11.12
CA ALA A 25 -2.44 -8.03 -12.09
C ALA A 25 -2.83 -9.14 -13.08
N VAL A 26 -3.45 -10.23 -12.61
CA VAL A 26 -3.95 -11.33 -13.46
C VAL A 26 -5.02 -10.84 -14.41
N GLY A 27 -5.92 -9.95 -13.96
CA GLY A 27 -6.98 -9.38 -14.79
C GLY A 27 -6.48 -8.43 -15.88
N MET A 28 -5.24 -7.92 -15.77
CA MET A 28 -4.65 -6.97 -16.72
C MET A 28 -3.51 -7.57 -17.57
N ALA A 29 -2.94 -8.72 -17.19
CA ALA A 29 -1.75 -9.28 -17.84
C ALA A 29 -2.10 -10.46 -18.77
N GLU A 30 -1.74 -10.33 -20.06
CA GLU A 30 -1.92 -11.39 -21.05
C GLU A 30 -0.91 -12.54 -20.90
N HIS A 31 0.24 -12.27 -20.25
CA HIS A 31 1.35 -13.21 -20.13
C HIS A 31 1.64 -13.58 -18.67
N LEU A 32 1.07 -14.71 -18.23
CA LEU A 32 1.23 -15.23 -16.86
C LEU A 32 2.70 -15.33 -16.41
N ALA A 33 3.59 -15.76 -17.30
CA ALA A 33 5.02 -15.89 -17.00
C ALA A 33 5.67 -14.55 -16.63
N VAL A 34 5.30 -13.46 -17.33
CA VAL A 34 5.83 -12.12 -17.07
C VAL A 34 5.31 -11.58 -15.74
N MET A 35 4.02 -11.80 -15.46
CA MET A 35 3.39 -11.40 -14.20
C MET A 35 4.05 -12.08 -12.98
N VAL A 36 4.26 -13.41 -13.04
CA VAL A 36 4.92 -14.15 -11.95
C VAL A 36 6.34 -13.61 -11.72
N LEU A 37 7.10 -13.36 -12.79
CA LEU A 37 8.43 -12.79 -12.69
C LEU A 37 8.40 -11.39 -12.05
N ALA A 38 7.45 -10.54 -12.46
CA ALA A 38 7.27 -9.21 -11.90
C ALA A 38 6.95 -9.23 -10.39
N ILE A 39 6.09 -10.15 -9.94
CA ILE A 39 5.76 -10.32 -8.52
C ILE A 39 6.99 -10.74 -7.73
N ILE A 40 7.75 -11.73 -8.21
CA ILE A 40 8.98 -12.20 -7.52
C ILE A 40 9.98 -11.05 -7.37
N ILE A 41 10.19 -10.26 -8.45
CA ILE A 41 11.08 -9.09 -8.41
C ILE A 41 10.55 -8.05 -7.42
N ALA A 42 9.25 -7.75 -7.45
CA ALA A 42 8.63 -6.77 -6.56
C ALA A 42 8.77 -7.16 -5.08
N VAL A 43 8.51 -8.42 -4.73
CA VAL A 43 8.70 -8.94 -3.37
C VAL A 43 10.18 -8.86 -2.96
N GLY A 44 11.10 -9.21 -3.86
CA GLY A 44 12.54 -9.10 -3.61
C GLY A 44 12.97 -7.65 -3.29
N VAL A 45 12.49 -6.68 -4.06
CA VAL A 45 12.74 -5.24 -3.83
C VAL A 45 12.10 -4.79 -2.52
N MET A 46 10.88 -5.24 -2.22
CA MET A 46 10.17 -4.90 -0.98
C MET A 46 10.93 -5.38 0.25
N LEU A 47 11.40 -6.64 0.26
CA LEU A 47 12.18 -7.20 1.36
C LEU A 47 13.52 -6.45 1.55
N PHE A 48 14.19 -6.11 0.46
CA PHE A 48 15.42 -5.32 0.50
C PHE A 48 15.18 -3.91 1.06
N ALA A 49 14.09 -3.26 0.66
CA ALA A 49 13.75 -1.90 1.06
C ALA A 49 13.03 -1.82 2.42
N ALA A 50 12.54 -2.93 2.97
CA ALA A 50 11.67 -2.95 4.15
C ALA A 50 12.27 -2.22 5.35
N LYS A 51 13.57 -2.42 5.62
CA LYS A 51 14.26 -1.74 6.73
C LYS A 51 14.32 -0.22 6.50
N THR A 52 14.76 0.21 5.33
CA THR A 52 14.91 1.64 5.00
C THR A 52 13.56 2.35 4.98
N ILE A 53 12.52 1.72 4.42
CA ILE A 53 11.16 2.26 4.44
C ILE A 53 10.64 2.35 5.87
N GLY A 54 10.87 1.32 6.69
CA GLY A 54 10.52 1.30 8.12
C GLY A 54 11.13 2.47 8.89
N ASP A 55 12.45 2.64 8.79
CA ASP A 55 13.17 3.73 9.45
C ASP A 55 12.66 5.12 8.99
N PHE A 56 12.31 5.26 7.70
CA PHE A 56 11.76 6.49 7.15
C PHE A 56 10.36 6.83 7.67
N VAL A 57 9.48 5.82 7.78
CA VAL A 57 8.12 5.96 8.33
C VAL A 57 8.15 6.23 9.83
N ASP A 58 9.08 5.64 10.58
CA ASP A 58 9.25 5.92 12.00
C ASP A 58 9.78 7.33 12.28
N THR A 59 10.63 7.86 11.39
CA THR A 59 11.13 9.24 11.46
C THR A 59 10.04 10.28 11.18
N HIS A 60 9.02 9.93 10.37
CA HIS A 60 7.96 10.84 9.94
C HIS A 60 6.57 10.31 10.34
N PRO A 61 6.05 10.67 11.54
CA PRO A 61 4.78 10.14 12.05
C PRO A 61 3.57 10.38 11.15
N THR A 62 3.59 11.47 10.37
CA THR A 62 2.55 11.80 9.39
C THR A 62 2.48 10.80 8.23
N LEU A 63 3.62 10.23 7.81
CA LEU A 63 3.64 9.13 6.83
C LEU A 63 3.02 7.85 7.38
N LYS A 64 3.18 7.56 8.67
CA LYS A 64 2.52 6.42 9.32
C LYS A 64 0.99 6.57 9.27
N ILE A 65 0.48 7.77 9.51
CA ILE A 65 -0.95 8.07 9.41
C ILE A 65 -1.41 7.97 7.95
N LEU A 66 -0.63 8.49 6.99
CA LEU A 66 -0.93 8.39 5.57
C LEU A 66 -1.02 6.93 5.10
N ALA A 67 -0.10 6.07 5.55
CA ALA A 67 -0.12 4.64 5.24
C ALA A 67 -1.37 3.95 5.80
N LEU A 68 -1.75 4.25 7.06
CA LEU A 68 -3.00 3.74 7.64
C LEU A 68 -4.24 4.20 6.84
N ALA A 69 -4.25 5.45 6.37
CA ALA A 69 -5.32 5.96 5.53
C ALA A 69 -5.41 5.23 4.17
N PHE A 70 -4.27 4.92 3.55
CA PHE A 70 -4.24 4.11 2.33
C PHE A 70 -4.76 2.69 2.57
N LEU A 71 -4.41 2.07 3.71
CA LEU A 71 -4.94 0.75 4.06
C LEU A 71 -6.48 0.77 4.17
N ILE A 72 -7.04 1.81 4.79
CA ILE A 72 -8.51 1.99 4.89
C ILE A 72 -9.12 2.23 3.52
N LEU A 73 -8.52 3.10 2.70
CA LEU A 73 -9.01 3.43 1.36
C LEU A 73 -9.08 2.19 0.45
N VAL A 74 -8.01 1.39 0.41
CA VAL A 74 -7.96 0.15 -0.36
C VAL A 74 -8.93 -0.88 0.21
N GLY A 75 -9.03 -1.02 1.53
CA GLY A 75 -10.01 -1.89 2.17
C GLY A 75 -11.46 -1.56 1.77
N ILE A 76 -11.81 -0.27 1.74
CA ILE A 76 -13.14 0.19 1.27
C ILE A 76 -13.31 -0.08 -0.23
N SER A 77 -12.27 0.16 -1.03
CA SER A 77 -12.29 -0.13 -2.47
C SER A 77 -12.59 -1.60 -2.74
N LEU A 78 -11.97 -2.51 -1.99
CA LEU A 78 -12.18 -3.95 -2.16
C LEU A 78 -13.59 -4.38 -1.80
N ILE A 79 -14.15 -3.81 -0.73
CA ILE A 79 -15.56 -4.06 -0.38
C ILE A 79 -16.47 -3.52 -1.48
N ALA A 80 -16.22 -2.33 -2.01
CA ALA A 80 -17.01 -1.76 -3.11
C ALA A 80 -16.93 -2.61 -4.38
N GLU A 81 -15.72 -3.04 -4.78
CA GLU A 81 -15.51 -3.95 -5.92
C GLU A 81 -16.25 -5.28 -5.70
N SER A 82 -16.27 -5.81 -4.47
CA SER A 82 -17.00 -7.05 -4.16
C SER A 82 -18.54 -6.91 -4.21
N LEU A 83 -19.05 -5.68 -4.18
CA LEU A 83 -20.47 -5.34 -4.30
C LEU A 83 -20.84 -4.91 -5.74
N ASP A 84 -20.03 -5.26 -6.73
CA ASP A 84 -20.14 -4.87 -8.15
C ASP A 84 -20.10 -3.35 -8.40
N MET A 85 -19.73 -2.54 -7.40
CA MET A 85 -19.52 -1.11 -7.55
C MET A 85 -18.13 -0.84 -8.13
N HIS A 86 -18.08 -0.63 -9.45
CA HIS A 86 -16.84 -0.38 -10.17
C HIS A 86 -16.32 1.04 -9.90
N ILE A 87 -15.45 1.18 -8.89
CA ILE A 87 -14.66 2.38 -8.67
C ILE A 87 -13.45 2.31 -9.61
N SER A 88 -13.26 3.33 -10.46
CA SER A 88 -12.07 3.37 -11.32
C SER A 88 -10.79 3.48 -10.48
N LYS A 89 -9.95 2.43 -10.55
CA LYS A 89 -8.68 2.33 -9.81
C LYS A 89 -7.75 3.52 -10.05
N GLY A 90 -7.86 4.17 -11.22
CA GLY A 90 -7.12 5.38 -11.55
C GLY A 90 -7.33 6.53 -10.56
N TYR A 91 -8.54 6.72 -10.05
CA TYR A 91 -8.80 7.76 -9.04
C TYR A 91 -8.12 7.45 -7.71
N ILE A 92 -8.12 6.17 -7.30
CA ILE A 92 -7.48 5.73 -6.06
C ILE A 92 -5.97 5.89 -6.16
N TYR A 93 -5.38 5.44 -7.27
CA TYR A 93 -3.94 5.58 -7.51
C TYR A 93 -3.51 7.04 -7.62
N PHE A 94 -4.32 7.89 -8.27
CA PHE A 94 -4.07 9.34 -8.32
C PHE A 94 -4.14 9.97 -6.93
N ALA A 95 -5.15 9.64 -6.12
CA ALA A 95 -5.30 10.16 -4.77
C ALA A 95 -4.12 9.75 -3.87
N MET A 96 -3.67 8.49 -3.94
CA MET A 96 -2.50 8.03 -3.20
C MET A 96 -1.23 8.77 -3.62
N GLY A 97 -0.97 8.86 -4.93
CA GLY A 97 0.19 9.59 -5.46
C GLY A 97 0.19 11.07 -5.07
N PHE A 98 -0.94 11.76 -5.23
CA PHE A 98 -1.12 13.16 -4.83
C PHE A 98 -0.86 13.35 -3.32
N SER A 99 -1.40 12.48 -2.48
CA SER A 99 -1.24 12.58 -1.03
C SER A 99 0.22 12.40 -0.59
N VAL A 100 0.97 11.49 -1.23
CA VAL A 100 2.41 11.35 -1.00
C VAL A 100 3.16 12.62 -1.41
N VAL A 101 2.83 13.21 -2.56
CA VAL A 101 3.44 14.48 -3.00
C VAL A 101 3.17 15.61 -2.00
N VAL A 102 1.92 15.76 -1.56
CA VAL A 102 1.54 16.76 -0.55
C VAL A 102 2.29 16.51 0.76
N GLU A 103 2.42 15.27 1.19
CA GLU A 103 3.15 14.94 2.42
C GLU A 103 4.65 15.21 2.30
N MET A 104 5.26 14.94 1.15
CA MET A 104 6.67 15.30 0.89
C MET A 104 6.88 16.82 0.93
N LEU A 105 5.93 17.61 0.42
CA LEU A 105 5.96 19.07 0.55
C LEU A 105 5.80 19.51 2.01
N ASN A 106 4.90 18.87 2.77
CA ASN A 106 4.65 19.15 4.18
C ASN A 106 5.90 18.89 5.04
N ILE A 107 6.57 17.76 4.84
CA ILE A 107 7.84 17.42 5.50
C ILE A 107 8.91 18.47 5.17
N ARG A 108 9.05 18.87 3.90
CA ARG A 108 10.01 19.89 3.47
C ARG A 108 9.72 21.25 4.10
N MET A 109 8.46 21.67 4.15
CA MET A 109 8.03 22.93 4.75
C MET A 109 8.29 22.96 6.26
N ARG A 110 7.97 21.87 6.96
CA ARG A 110 8.23 21.72 8.40
C ARG A 110 9.72 21.83 8.74
N LYS A 111 10.60 21.39 7.84
CA LYS A 111 12.05 21.53 7.98
C LYS A 111 12.53 22.97 7.77
N LEU A 112 11.85 23.75 6.92
CA LEU A 112 12.19 25.16 6.62
C LEU A 112 11.69 26.15 7.69
N MET A 113 10.63 25.79 8.41
CA MET A 113 10.07 26.61 9.50
C MET A 113 10.75 26.38 10.86
N LYS A 114 11.73 25.47 10.93
CA LYS A 114 12.65 25.31 12.06
C LYS A 114 13.97 25.99 11.75
#